data_AF-A0A075MLR8-F1
#
_entry.id   AF-A0A075MLR8-F1
#
_cell.length_a   1.000
_cell.length_b   1.000
_cell.length_c   1.000
_cell.angle_alpha   90.00
_cell.angle_beta   90.00
_cell.angle_gamma   90.00
#
_symmetry.space_group_name_H-M   'P 1'
#
loop_
_entity.id
_entity.type
_entity.pdbx_description
1 polymer ?
#
loop_
_entity_poly.entity_id
_entity_poly.type
_entity_poly.pdbx_seq_one_letter_code
_entity_poly.pdbx_strand_id
1 'polypeptide(L)'
;MIIPLAELERMEKLIHTLEIVITILRYLPIIIGVLAAISLVLAAFNFVDKSYGWAVVNLLLGLAGVSFVLGVTRRRPRHFAKPSDVAH
;
A
#
# COMPACT_ATOMS: atom_id res chain seq x y z
N MET A 1 -8.97 27.34 29.01
CA MET A 1 -9.86 26.71 28.02
C MET A 1 -10.10 25.29 28.49
N ILE A 2 -11.23 25.05 29.17
CA ILE A 2 -11.58 23.73 29.73
C ILE A 2 -12.28 23.00 28.58
N ILE A 3 -11.60 22.04 27.96
CA ILE A 3 -12.20 21.21 26.92
C ILE A 3 -13.26 20.34 27.61
N PRO A 4 -14.54 20.38 27.21
CA PRO A 4 -15.57 19.55 27.81
C PRO A 4 -15.23 18.06 27.60
N LEU A 5 -15.33 17.25 28.66
CA LEU A 5 -14.97 15.81 28.63
C LEU A 5 -15.62 15.06 27.45
N ALA A 6 -16.83 15.45 27.06
CA ALA A 6 -17.56 14.86 25.93
C ALA A 6 -16.88 15.08 24.56
N GLU A 7 -16.16 16.19 24.36
CA GLU A 7 -15.37 16.42 23.16
C GLU A 7 -14.08 15.59 23.17
N LEU A 8 -13.47 15.43 24.35
CA LEU A 8 -12.27 14.61 24.52
C LEU A 8 -12.56 13.13 24.20
N GLU A 9 -13.67 12.60 24.70
CA GLU A 9 -14.10 11.22 24.46
C GLU A 9 -14.48 10.97 22.98
N ARG A 10 -15.07 11.99 22.31
CA ARG A 10 -15.31 11.93 20.86
C ARG A 10 -14.01 11.94 20.06
N MET A 11 -13.04 12.76 20.44
CA MET A 11 -11.73 12.81 19.79
C MET A 11 -10.99 11.48 19.95
N GLU A 12 -11.03 10.88 21.14
CA GLU A 12 -10.39 9.59 21.41
C GLU A 12 -10.99 8.46 20.54
N LYS A 13 -12.33 8.37 20.46
CA LYS A 13 -12.99 7.42 19.54
C LYS A 13 -12.61 7.64 18.07
N LEU A 14 -12.50 8.90 17.65
CA LEU A 14 -12.11 9.26 16.29
C LEU A 14 -10.67 8.82 15.99
N ILE A 15 -9.74 9.11 16.90
CA ILE A 15 -8.33 8.71 16.79
C ILE A 15 -8.21 7.19 16.74
N HIS A 16 -8.92 6.49 17.62
CA HIS A 16 -8.88 5.03 17.65
C HIS A 16 -9.44 4.41 16.37
N THR A 17 -10.53 4.98 15.83
CA THR A 17 -11.08 4.55 14.53
C THR A 17 -10.07 4.81 13.40
N LEU A 18 -9.41 5.97 13.40
CA LEU A 18 -8.41 6.32 12.40
C LEU A 18 -7.20 5.38 12.45
N GLU A 19 -6.77 5.00 13.65
CA GLU A 19 -5.68 4.07 13.89
C GLU A 19 -5.99 2.67 13.33
N ILE A 20 -7.21 2.17 13.52
CA ILE A 20 -7.68 0.92 12.92
C ILE A 20 -7.63 1.01 11.39
N VAL A 21 -8.14 2.10 10.81
CA VAL A 21 -8.14 2.30 9.35
C VAL A 21 -6.72 2.37 8.79
N ILE A 22 -5.82 3.10 9.45
CA ILE A 22 -4.41 3.21 9.07
C ILE A 22 -3.71 1.85 9.17
N THR A 23 -4.00 1.09 10.23
CA THR A 23 -3.45 -0.25 10.43
C THR A 23 -3.87 -1.18 9.29
N ILE A 24 -5.15 -1.17 8.90
CA ILE A 24 -5.65 -1.95 7.76
C ILE A 24 -4.97 -1.52 6.45
N LEU A 25 -4.89 -0.20 6.20
CA LEU A 25 -4.23 0.35 5.02
C LEU A 25 -2.74 0.01 4.95
N ARG A 26 -2.07 -0.22 6.09
CA ARG A 26 -0.66 -0.65 6.14
C ARG A 26 -0.45 -2.06 5.59
N TYR A 27 -1.42 -2.97 5.75
CA TYR A 27 -1.34 -4.33 5.23
C TYR A 27 -1.80 -4.46 3.78
N LEU A 28 -2.59 -3.50 3.30
CA LEU A 28 -3.14 -3.50 1.95
C LEU A 28 -2.08 -3.65 0.83
N PRO A 29 -0.91 -2.98 0.86
CA PRO A 29 0.13 -3.16 -0.15
C PRO A 29 0.72 -4.58 -0.16
N ILE A 30 0.78 -5.24 1.00
CA ILE A 30 1.28 -6.60 1.11
C ILE A 30 0.31 -7.55 0.41
N ILE A 31 -0.99 -7.41 0.70
CA ILE A 31 -2.05 -8.23 0.07
C ILE A 31 -2.05 -8.03 -1.45
N ILE A 32 -2.01 -6.78 -1.91
CA ILE A 32 -1.97 -6.45 -3.35
C ILE A 32 -0.69 -7.00 -3.99
N GLY A 33 0.45 -6.93 -3.32
CA GLY A 33 1.71 -7.49 -3.80
C GLY A 33 1.65 -9.01 -3.99
N VAL A 34 1.04 -9.73 -3.04
CA VAL A 34 0.84 -11.18 -3.15
C VAL A 34 -0.08 -11.53 -4.31
N LEU A 35 -1.21 -10.82 -4.45
CA LEU A 35 -2.14 -11.02 -5.58
C LEU A 35 -1.47 -10.73 -6.93
N ALA A 36 -0.61 -9.70 -6.99
CA ALA A 36 0.16 -9.37 -8.18
C ALA A 36 1.11 -10.51 -8.56
N ALA A 37 1.83 -11.08 -7.59
CA ALA A 37 2.72 -12.21 -7.81
C ALA A 37 1.96 -13.44 -8.32
N ILE A 38 0.82 -13.78 -7.72
CA ILE A 38 -0.04 -14.88 -8.18
C ILE A 38 -0.51 -14.62 -9.62
N SER A 39 -0.91 -13.39 -9.93
CA SER A 39 -1.35 -13.03 -11.28
C SER A 39 -0.22 -13.19 -12.31
N LEU A 40 1.02 -12.83 -11.98
CA LEU A 40 2.16 -13.05 -12.89
C LEU A 40 2.44 -14.55 -13.10
N VAL A 41 2.32 -15.37 -12.06
CA VAL A 41 2.46 -16.83 -12.17
C VAL A 41 1.35 -17.41 -13.07
N LEU A 42 0.10 -16.98 -12.87
CA LEU A 42 -1.02 -17.38 -13.72
C LEU A 42 -0.84 -16.91 -15.17
N ALA A 43 -0.26 -15.74 -15.39
CA ALA A 43 0.06 -15.27 -16.74
C ALA A 43 1.04 -16.23 -17.43
N ALA A 44 2.10 -16.64 -16.73
CA ALA A 44 3.08 -17.60 -17.24
C ALA A 44 2.44 -18.95 -17.58
N PHE A 45 1.59 -19.49 -16.71
CA PHE A 45 0.85 -20.72 -16.99
C PHE A 45 -0.08 -20.58 -18.20
N ASN A 46 -0.86 -19.50 -18.29
CA ASN A 46 -1.74 -19.26 -19.43
C ASN A 46 -0.98 -19.11 -20.76
N PHE A 47 0.26 -18.60 -20.74
CA PHE A 47 1.12 -18.58 -21.93
C PHE A 47 1.51 -20.00 -22.38
N VAL A 48 1.82 -20.88 -21.43
CA VAL A 48 2.12 -22.30 -21.72
C VAL A 48 0.90 -23.01 -22.30
N ASP A 49 -0.28 -22.75 -21.74
CA ASP A 49 -1.55 -23.32 -22.20
C ASP A 49 -2.10 -22.66 -23.48
N LYS A 50 -1.35 -21.74 -24.10
CA LYS A 50 -1.74 -20.97 -25.31
C LYS A 50 -3.03 -20.17 -25.14
N SER A 51 -3.44 -19.91 -23.90
CA SER A 51 -4.58 -19.08 -23.52
C SER A 51 -4.17 -17.61 -23.49
N TYR A 52 -3.86 -17.05 -24.67
CA TYR A 52 -3.24 -15.73 -24.78
C TYR A 52 -4.09 -14.60 -24.20
N GLY A 53 -5.42 -14.68 -24.32
CA GLY A 53 -6.34 -13.69 -23.75
C GLY A 53 -6.19 -13.59 -22.23
N TRP A 54 -6.28 -14.73 -21.54
CA TRP A 54 -6.09 -14.79 -20.08
C TRP A 54 -4.66 -14.49 -19.65
N ALA A 55 -3.67 -14.87 -20.47
CA ALA A 55 -2.27 -14.55 -20.22
C ALA A 55 -2.05 -13.03 -20.17
N VAL A 56 -2.60 -12.29 -21.14
CA VAL A 56 -2.49 -10.82 -21.20
C VAL A 56 -3.21 -10.16 -20.02
N VAL A 57 -4.42 -10.60 -19.68
CA VAL A 57 -5.18 -10.05 -18.54
C VAL A 57 -4.40 -10.23 -17.23
N ASN A 58 -3.93 -11.44 -16.96
CA ASN A 58 -3.17 -11.74 -15.74
C ASN A 58 -1.82 -11.01 -15.69
N LEU A 59 -1.17 -10.85 -16.84
CA LEU A 59 0.08 -10.08 -16.95
C LEU A 59 -0.16 -8.60 -16.61
N LEU A 60 -1.19 -7.98 -17.18
CA LEU A 60 -1.55 -6.59 -16.89
C LEU A 60 -1.93 -6.41 -15.42
N LEU A 61 -2.71 -7.33 -14.85
CA LEU A 61 -3.10 -7.30 -13.44
C LEU A 61 -1.87 -7.38 -12.53
N GLY A 62 -0.95 -8.30 -12.84
CA GLY A 62 0.33 -8.45 -12.13
C GLY A 62 1.20 -7.20 -12.21
N LEU A 63 1.36 -6.62 -13.41
CA LEU A 63 2.13 -5.39 -13.60
C LEU A 63 1.51 -4.19 -12.88
N ALA A 64 0.19 -4.06 -12.90
CA ALA A 64 -0.53 -3.00 -12.17
C ALA A 64 -0.33 -3.14 -10.66
N GLY A 65 -0.44 -4.35 -10.12
CA GLY A 65 -0.21 -4.62 -8.70
C GLY A 65 1.22 -4.34 -8.27
N VAL A 66 2.22 -4.75 -9.06
CA VAL A 66 3.64 -4.44 -8.80
C VAL A 66 3.88 -2.92 -8.84
N SER A 67 3.32 -2.23 -9.83
CA SER A 67 3.44 -0.77 -9.96
C SER A 67 2.82 -0.03 -8.78
N PHE A 68 1.66 -0.49 -8.29
CA PHE A 68 1.03 0.03 -7.09
C PHE A 68 1.94 -0.12 -5.86
N VAL A 69 2.46 -1.32 -5.61
CA VAL A 69 3.36 -1.59 -4.46
C VAL A 69 4.63 -0.75 -4.53
N LEU A 70 5.26 -0.65 -5.71
CA LEU A 70 6.43 0.19 -5.93
C LEU A 70 6.12 1.67 -5.67
N GLY A 71 4.97 2.17 -6.15
CA GLY A 71 4.53 3.54 -5.90
C GLY A 71 4.30 3.83 -4.42
N VAL A 72 3.65 2.91 -3.70
CA VAL A 72 3.39 3.05 -2.26
C VAL A 72 4.69 2.99 -1.45
N THR A 73 5.63 2.11 -1.83
CA THR A 73 6.91 1.94 -1.13
C THR A 73 7.84 3.15 -1.36
N ARG A 74 7.84 3.73 -2.57
CA ARG A 74 8.63 4.92 -2.92
C ARG A 74 8.08 6.22 -2.32
N ARG A 75 6.81 6.28 -1.93
CA ARG A 75 6.20 7.45 -1.25
C ARG A 75 6.54 7.57 0.24
N ARG A 76 7.46 6.76 0.78
CA ARG A 76 8.00 7.03 2.12
C ARG A 76 8.68 8.40 2.11
N PRO A 77 8.25 9.34 2.97
CA PRO A 77 8.72 10.71 2.92
C PRO A 77 10.20 10.77 3.28
N ARG A 78 11.00 11.37 2.39
CA ARG A 78 12.40 11.81 2.59
C ARG A 78 12.55 12.92 3.65
N HIS A 79 11.64 13.01 4.62
CA HIS A 79 11.64 14.09 5.62
C HIS A 79 12.72 13.97 6.71
N PHE A 80 13.54 12.92 6.69
CA PHE A 80 14.69 12.74 7.59
C PHE A 80 16.03 12.62 6.84
N ALA A 81 16.18 13.31 5.70
CA ALA A 81 17.53 13.67 5.27
C ALA A 81 18.05 14.72 6.25
N LYS A 82 18.80 14.28 7.27
CA LYS A 82 19.50 15.16 8.21
C LYS A 82 20.21 16.28 7.44
N PRO A 83 20.07 17.56 7.81
CA PRO A 83 20.96 18.61 7.34
C PRO A 83 22.29 18.44 8.09
N SER A 84 23.16 17.54 7.63
CA SER A 84 24.52 17.41 8.17
C SER A 84 25.58 18.10 7.32
N ASP A 85 25.20 18.92 6.34
CA ASP A 85 26.15 19.71 5.52
C ASP A 85 26.08 21.22 5.77
N VAL A 86 25.64 21.65 6.95
CA VAL A 86 25.81 23.03 7.42
C VAL A 86 26.49 23.01 8.79
N ALA A 87 27.68 22.44 8.85
CA ALA A 87 28.60 22.63 9.96
C ALA A 87 30.04 22.49 9.47
N HIS A 88 30.65 23.65 9.24
CA HIS A 88 32.09 23.95 9.19
C HIS A 88 32.88 23.55 7.94
#